data_AF-A0AAD6Q0H9-F1
#
_entry.id   AF-A0AAD6Q0H9-F1
#
_cell.length_a   1.000
_cell.length_b   1.000
_cell.length_c   1.000
_cell.angle_alpha   90.00
_cell.angle_beta   90.00
_cell.angle_gamma   90.00
#
_symmetry.space_group_name_H-M   'P 1'
#
loop_
_entity.id
_entity.type
_entity.pdbx_description
1 polymer ?
#
loop_
_entity_poly.entity_id
_entity_poly.type
_entity_poly.pdbx_seq_one_letter_code
_entity_poly.pdbx_strand_id
1 'polypeptide(L)'
;MFMTRFIGRTLLAAAKSETHAASAAAATATSGHNPLEEFFEADRSQDEDKPIVYGRSWKASELRLKSWDDLQKLWYVLLKEKNMLMTQRQMLHAQNFRFPNPERLPKVRKSMCRIKHVLTERAIEEPDPRRSAEMKRMINAL
;
A
#
# COMPACT_ATOMS: atom_id res chain seq x y z
N MET A 1 -29.51 45.44 56.08
CA MET A 1 -30.53 46.14 55.24
C MET A 1 -30.16 45.85 53.79
N PHE A 2 -30.84 45.10 52.92
CA PHE A 2 -32.18 44.46 52.79
C PHE A 2 -31.93 43.16 51.98
N MET A 3 -32.31 41.95 52.38
CA MET A 3 -33.60 41.26 52.24
C MET A 3 -34.27 41.26 50.84
N THR A 4 -34.27 40.08 50.18
CA THR A 4 -35.40 39.40 49.46
C THR A 4 -36.02 40.09 48.21
N ARG A 5 -36.59 39.45 47.15
CA ARG A 5 -37.07 38.09 46.83
C ARG A 5 -37.47 38.00 45.32
N PHE A 6 -37.22 36.84 44.70
CA PHE A 6 -38.08 36.03 43.78
C PHE A 6 -38.53 36.39 42.33
N ILE A 7 -38.57 35.29 41.54
CA ILE A 7 -39.34 34.93 40.31
C ILE A 7 -38.72 35.45 38.99
N GLY A 8 -38.47 34.67 37.93
CA GLY A 8 -38.75 33.28 37.58
C GLY A 8 -38.59 33.09 36.05
N ARG A 9 -38.68 31.83 35.60
CA ARG A 9 -38.80 31.32 34.20
C ARG A 9 -37.51 31.06 33.41
N THR A 10 -37.11 29.79 33.50
CA THR A 10 -36.58 28.92 32.44
C THR A 10 -36.76 29.40 31.01
N LEU A 11 -35.67 29.49 30.24
CA LEU A 11 -35.69 29.30 28.79
C LEU A 11 -34.40 28.64 28.28
N LEU A 12 -34.64 27.59 27.49
CA LEU A 12 -33.82 26.88 26.51
C LEU A 12 -32.56 26.13 26.94
N ALA A 13 -32.66 24.82 26.73
CA ALA A 13 -31.64 23.80 26.84
C ALA A 13 -30.45 24.05 25.89
N ALA A 14 -29.24 23.77 26.40
CA ALA A 14 -28.03 23.64 25.60
C ALA A 14 -28.15 22.38 24.71
N ALA A 15 -28.47 22.58 23.44
CA ALA A 15 -28.33 21.54 22.43
C ALA A 15 -26.84 21.35 22.13
N LYS A 16 -26.29 20.20 22.52
CA LYS A 16 -25.01 19.71 22.02
C LYS A 16 -25.15 19.53 20.50
N SER A 17 -24.42 20.30 19.71
CA SER A 17 -24.28 20.01 18.28
C SER A 17 -23.32 18.84 18.13
N GLU A 18 -23.83 17.62 18.22
CA GLU A 18 -23.17 16.46 17.64
C GLU A 18 -23.29 16.61 16.12
N THR A 19 -22.17 16.93 15.48
CA THR A 19 -22.04 16.88 14.03
C THR A 19 -22.10 15.43 13.59
N HIS A 20 -23.32 14.93 13.41
CA HIS A 20 -23.58 13.72 12.65
C HIS A 20 -23.14 13.97 11.21
N ALA A 21 -21.89 13.60 10.91
CA ALA A 21 -21.43 13.42 9.54
C ALA A 21 -22.40 12.44 8.87
N ALA A 22 -23.14 12.96 7.90
CA ALA A 22 -24.18 12.26 7.18
C ALA A 22 -23.64 10.92 6.65
N SER A 23 -24.36 9.86 7.01
CA SER A 23 -24.15 8.51 6.51
C SER A 23 -24.38 8.49 5.00
N ALA A 24 -23.31 8.38 4.23
CA ALA A 24 -23.36 8.05 2.81
C ALA A 24 -22.22 7.08 2.45
N ALA A 25 -22.13 5.98 3.20
CA ALA A 25 -21.34 4.81 2.83
C ALA A 25 -21.90 3.55 3.53
N ALA A 26 -23.22 3.37 3.51
CA ALA A 26 -23.84 2.09 3.86
C ALA A 26 -24.01 1.27 2.58
N ALA A 27 -22.89 0.80 2.00
CA ALA A 27 -22.89 -0.24 0.99
C ALA A 27 -21.84 -1.28 1.38
N THR A 28 -22.34 -2.44 1.83
CA THR A 28 -21.61 -3.69 2.11
C THR A 28 -20.60 -3.67 3.26
N ALA A 29 -21.10 -3.72 4.50
CA ALA A 29 -20.36 -4.31 5.61
C ALA A 29 -20.32 -5.84 5.44
N THR A 30 -19.39 -6.33 4.63
CA THR A 30 -18.82 -7.66 4.82
C THR A 30 -17.68 -7.51 5.83
N SER A 31 -17.77 -8.14 6.99
CA SER A 31 -16.57 -8.40 7.81
C SER A 31 -15.56 -9.17 6.93
N GLY A 32 -14.28 -8.80 6.81
CA GLY A 32 -13.56 -7.72 7.48
C GLY A 32 -12.17 -7.44 6.89
N HIS A 33 -12.09 -6.80 5.73
CA HIS A 33 -10.88 -6.14 5.24
C HIS A 33 -11.25 -5.08 4.19
N ASN A 34 -10.80 -3.84 4.37
CA ASN A 34 -10.99 -2.79 3.37
C ASN A 34 -9.86 -2.87 2.33
N PRO A 35 -10.16 -3.12 1.03
CA PRO A 35 -9.13 -3.25 -0.01
C PRO A 35 -8.24 -2.01 -0.18
N LEU A 36 -8.73 -0.83 0.22
CA LEU A 36 -7.94 0.42 0.16
C LEU A 36 -6.83 0.46 1.21
N GLU A 37 -6.93 -0.34 2.27
CA GLU A 37 -5.89 -0.42 3.31
C GLU A 37 -4.56 -0.93 2.73
N GLU A 38 -4.58 -1.71 1.64
CA GLU A 38 -3.35 -2.21 0.98
C GLU A 38 -2.44 -1.09 0.42
N PHE A 39 -2.96 0.13 0.22
CA PHE A 39 -2.17 1.27 -0.24
C PHE A 39 -1.43 2.00 0.88
N PHE A 40 -1.70 1.65 2.13
CA PHE A 40 -1.12 2.29 3.30
C PHE A 40 -0.32 1.26 4.09
N GLU A 41 0.71 1.72 4.80
CA GLU A 41 1.39 0.83 5.73
C GLU A 41 0.43 0.48 6.87
N ALA A 42 0.32 -0.81 7.20
CA ALA A 42 -0.38 -1.22 8.41
C ALA A 42 0.18 -0.44 9.59
N ASP A 43 -0.70 0.02 10.50
CA ASP A 43 -0.38 0.93 11.58
C ASP A 43 0.74 0.35 12.44
N ARG A 44 1.98 0.78 12.16
CA ARG A 44 3.18 0.40 12.90
C ARG A 44 3.44 1.54 13.83
N SER A 45 3.03 1.37 15.09
CA SER A 45 3.33 2.30 16.17
C SER A 45 4.78 2.77 16.05
N GLN A 46 4.98 4.08 15.86
CA GLN A 46 6.30 4.72 15.85
C GLN A 46 7.04 4.58 17.19
N ASP A 47 6.39 4.00 18.21
CA ASP A 47 6.88 3.81 19.59
C ASP A 47 7.94 2.70 19.77
N GLU A 48 8.35 2.00 18.71
CA GLU A 48 9.50 1.09 18.81
C GLU A 48 10.78 1.80 18.36
N ASP A 49 11.64 2.16 19.33
CA ASP A 49 13.00 2.72 19.16
C ASP A 49 13.97 1.87 18.30
N LYS A 50 13.49 0.79 17.66
CA LYS A 50 14.28 -0.08 16.80
C LYS A 50 14.27 0.44 15.37
N PRO A 51 15.44 0.68 14.75
CA PRO A 51 15.51 1.00 13.33
C PRO A 51 14.90 -0.15 12.52
N ILE A 52 13.89 0.16 11.71
CA ILE A 52 13.21 -0.82 10.85
C ILE A 52 14.19 -1.24 9.75
N VAL A 53 14.74 -2.45 9.85
CA VAL A 53 15.68 -2.98 8.87
C VAL A 53 14.92 -3.62 7.70
N TYR A 54 14.90 -2.94 6.55
CA TYR A 54 14.40 -3.53 5.31
C TYR A 54 15.47 -4.39 4.65
N GLY A 55 15.08 -5.60 4.25
CA GLY A 55 15.96 -6.57 3.60
C GLY A 55 16.53 -6.11 2.24
N ARG A 56 17.18 -7.06 1.56
CA ARG A 56 17.79 -6.84 0.24
C ARG A 56 16.84 -7.16 -0.91
N SER A 57 17.19 -6.68 -2.10
CA SER A 57 16.54 -7.08 -3.36
C SER A 57 16.81 -8.56 -3.73
N TRP A 58 15.90 -9.16 -4.48
CA TRP A 58 16.00 -10.52 -5.03
C TRP A 58 17.17 -10.64 -6.02
N LYS A 59 18.02 -11.66 -5.91
CA LYS A 59 19.09 -11.91 -6.90
C LYS A 59 18.55 -12.70 -8.09
N ALA A 60 19.10 -12.48 -9.28
CA ALA A 60 18.70 -13.22 -10.48
C ALA A 60 18.89 -14.73 -10.33
N SER A 61 19.99 -15.17 -9.69
CA SER A 61 20.26 -16.58 -9.40
C SER A 61 19.15 -17.25 -8.58
N GLU A 62 18.52 -16.51 -7.65
CA GLU A 62 17.43 -17.02 -6.80
C GLU A 62 16.12 -17.13 -7.58
N LEU A 63 15.87 -16.17 -8.47
CA LEU A 63 14.67 -16.11 -9.29
C LEU A 63 14.68 -17.18 -10.40
N ARG A 64 15.86 -17.57 -10.91
CA ARG A 64 15.99 -18.65 -11.91
C ARG A 64 15.47 -19.99 -11.42
N LEU A 65 15.52 -20.24 -10.11
CA LEU A 65 15.07 -21.49 -9.50
C LEU A 65 13.56 -21.54 -9.23
N LYS A 66 12.81 -20.46 -9.54
CA LYS A 66 11.36 -20.36 -9.25
C LYS A 66 10.49 -20.70 -10.45
N SER A 67 9.31 -21.27 -10.18
CA SER A 67 8.32 -21.55 -11.22
C SER A 67 7.79 -20.26 -11.85
N TRP A 68 7.14 -20.36 -13.02
CA TRP A 68 6.52 -19.19 -13.65
C TRP A 68 5.42 -18.58 -12.76
N ASP A 69 4.59 -19.42 -12.12
CA ASP A 69 3.52 -19.02 -11.21
C ASP A 69 4.07 -18.31 -9.96
N ASP A 70 5.15 -18.81 -9.36
CA ASP A 70 5.80 -18.14 -8.22
C ASP A 70 6.35 -16.77 -8.60
N LEU A 71 6.95 -16.65 -9.79
CA LEU A 71 7.47 -15.37 -10.29
C LEU A 71 6.33 -14.38 -10.56
N GLN A 72 5.19 -14.85 -11.06
CA GLN A 72 4.00 -14.02 -11.26
C GLN A 72 3.40 -13.57 -9.92
N LYS A 73 3.25 -14.47 -8.95
CA LYS A 73 2.80 -14.12 -7.60
C LYS A 73 3.73 -13.10 -6.95
N LEU A 74 5.05 -13.33 -7.04
CA LEU A 74 6.05 -12.40 -6.54
C LEU A 74 5.98 -11.04 -7.24
N TRP A 75 5.72 -11.02 -8.55
CA TRP A 75 5.52 -9.77 -9.29
C TRP A 75 4.38 -8.94 -8.69
N TYR A 76 3.23 -9.55 -8.39
CA TYR A 76 2.11 -8.85 -7.77
C TYR A 76 2.38 -8.41 -6.34
N VAL A 77 3.09 -9.20 -5.54
CA VAL A 77 3.55 -8.78 -4.20
C VAL A 77 4.42 -7.53 -4.31
N LEU A 78 5.39 -7.51 -5.23
CA LEU A 78 6.25 -6.35 -5.47
C LEU A 78 5.47 -5.15 -6.04
N LEU A 79 4.44 -5.40 -6.86
CA LEU A 79 3.59 -4.35 -7.42
C LEU A 79 2.76 -3.67 -6.33
N LYS A 80 2.15 -4.44 -5.42
CA LYS A 80 1.42 -3.91 -4.26
C LYS A 80 2.34 -3.07 -3.37
N GLU A 81 3.52 -3.59 -3.02
CA GLU A 81 4.53 -2.85 -2.26
C GLU A 81 4.95 -1.54 -2.97
N LYS A 82 5.21 -1.59 -4.29
CA LYS A 82 5.55 -0.39 -5.07
C LYS A 82 4.43 0.65 -5.01
N ASN A 83 3.18 0.22 -5.14
CA ASN A 83 2.02 1.11 -5.13
C ASN A 83 1.85 1.75 -3.74
N MET A 84 1.93 0.97 -2.67
CA MET A 84 1.91 1.46 -1.29
C MET A 84 3.01 2.50 -1.03
N LEU A 85 4.27 2.21 -1.42
CA LEU A 85 5.39 3.15 -1.25
C LEU A 85 5.21 4.43 -2.06
N MET A 86 4.63 4.36 -3.27
CA MET A 86 4.34 5.54 -4.08
C MET A 86 3.27 6.41 -3.44
N THR A 87 2.20 5.80 -2.91
CA THR A 87 1.14 6.50 -2.18
C THR A 87 1.73 7.21 -0.96
N GLN A 88 2.48 6.50 -0.12
CA GLN A 88 3.12 7.07 1.07
C GLN A 88 4.08 8.22 0.72
N ARG A 89 4.91 8.05 -0.31
CA ARG A 89 5.82 9.10 -0.77
C ARG A 89 5.08 10.36 -1.21
N GLN A 90 3.99 10.21 -1.96
CA GLN A 90 3.20 11.34 -2.42
C GLN A 90 2.48 12.05 -1.26
N MET A 91 1.92 11.30 -0.31
CA MET A 91 1.27 11.87 0.87
C MET A 91 2.24 12.66 1.74
N LEU A 92 3.40 12.09 2.05
CA LEU A 92 4.41 12.77 2.87
C LEU A 92 4.95 14.00 2.16
N HIS A 93 5.19 13.92 0.85
CA HIS A 93 5.60 15.08 0.05
C HIS A 93 4.54 16.20 0.10
N ALA A 94 3.25 15.88 -0.02
CA ALA A 94 2.16 16.86 0.07
C ALA A 94 2.06 17.51 1.46
N GLN A 95 2.48 16.81 2.51
CA GLN A 95 2.55 17.30 3.89
C GLN A 95 3.92 17.89 4.26
N ASN A 96 4.82 18.08 3.28
CA ASN A 96 6.19 18.56 3.49
C ASN A 96 7.06 17.71 4.43
N PHE A 97 6.72 16.43 4.61
CA PHE A 97 7.52 15.46 5.35
C PHE A 97 8.49 14.69 4.45
N ARG A 98 9.61 14.26 5.02
CA ARG A 98 10.60 13.43 4.32
C ARG A 98 10.12 11.98 4.26
N PHE A 99 10.29 11.35 3.11
CA PHE A 99 9.97 9.93 2.93
C PHE A 99 10.91 9.04 3.76
N PRO A 100 10.39 8.21 4.68
CA PRO A 100 11.19 7.27 5.43
C PRO A 100 11.73 6.17 4.50
N ASN A 101 13.00 5.80 4.67
CA ASN A 101 13.63 4.67 3.99
C ASN A 101 13.51 4.70 2.44
N PRO A 102 14.06 5.74 1.79
CA PRO A 102 13.97 5.93 0.33
C PRO A 102 14.62 4.80 -0.50
N GLU A 103 15.45 3.97 0.11
CA GLU A 103 16.13 2.85 -0.54
C GLU A 103 15.21 1.66 -0.86
N ARG A 104 14.02 1.58 -0.23
CA ARG A 104 13.04 0.51 -0.49
C ARG A 104 12.55 0.50 -1.94
N LEU A 105 12.18 1.65 -2.47
CA LEU A 105 11.59 1.75 -3.81
C LEU A 105 12.58 1.29 -4.91
N PRO A 106 13.88 1.68 -4.90
CA PRO A 106 14.89 1.09 -5.77
C PRO A 106 15.05 -0.43 -5.61
N LYS A 107 15.02 -0.98 -4.39
CA LYS A 107 15.13 -2.43 -4.14
C LYS A 107 13.97 -3.22 -4.77
N VAL A 108 12.74 -2.70 -4.67
CA VAL A 108 11.54 -3.27 -5.29
C VAL A 108 11.66 -3.24 -6.81
N ARG A 109 11.95 -2.06 -7.39
CA ARG A 109 12.13 -1.89 -8.84
C ARG A 109 13.23 -2.81 -9.40
N LYS A 110 14.34 -2.96 -8.67
CA LYS A 110 15.44 -3.85 -9.06
C LYS A 110 15.01 -5.32 -9.08
N SER A 111 14.20 -5.74 -8.11
CA SER A 111 13.65 -7.10 -8.07
C SER A 111 12.69 -7.35 -9.22
N MET A 112 11.79 -6.40 -9.52
CA MET A 112 10.88 -6.47 -10.68
C MET A 112 11.66 -6.56 -12.00
N CYS A 113 12.69 -5.72 -12.20
CA CYS A 113 13.54 -5.77 -13.39
C CYS A 113 14.22 -7.14 -13.56
N ARG A 114 14.71 -7.74 -12.48
CA ARG A 114 15.32 -9.08 -12.52
C ARG A 114 14.32 -10.19 -12.84
N ILE A 115 13.06 -10.08 -12.41
CA ILE A 115 12.00 -11.01 -12.81
C ILE A 115 11.81 -10.95 -14.32
N LYS A 116 11.65 -9.74 -14.91
CA LYS A 116 11.54 -9.59 -16.37
C LYS A 116 12.76 -10.18 -17.08
N HIS A 117 13.96 -9.91 -16.57
CA HIS A 117 15.19 -10.44 -17.13
C HIS A 117 15.21 -11.98 -17.16
N VAL A 118 14.92 -12.65 -16.04
CA VAL A 118 14.91 -14.13 -15.96
C VAL A 118 13.80 -14.72 -16.84
N LEU A 119 12.64 -14.09 -16.93
CA LEU A 119 11.58 -14.55 -17.83
C LEU A 119 12.00 -14.40 -19.31
N THR A 120 12.72 -13.32 -19.66
CA THR A 120 13.26 -13.11 -21.00
C THR A 120 14.34 -14.14 -21.35
N GLU A 121 15.23 -14.48 -20.40
CA GLU A 121 16.20 -15.58 -20.58
C GLU A 121 15.49 -16.88 -20.97
N ARG A 122 14.45 -17.27 -20.21
CA ARG A 122 13.65 -18.48 -20.50
C ARG A 122 12.96 -18.41 -21.87
N ALA A 123 12.46 -17.24 -22.26
CA ALA A 123 11.83 -17.07 -23.56
C ALA A 123 12.81 -17.17 -24.73
N ILE A 124 14.10 -16.90 -24.51
CA ILE A 124 15.16 -17.07 -25.53
C ILE A 124 15.54 -18.55 -25.66
N GLU A 125 15.53 -19.30 -24.55
CA GLU A 125 15.83 -20.74 -24.53
C GLU A 125 14.69 -21.61 -25.11
N GLU A 126 13.47 -21.09 -25.19
CA GLU A 126 12.33 -21.82 -25.75
C GLU A 126 12.52 -22.11 -27.26
N PRO A 127 12.52 -23.39 -27.68
CA PRO A 127 12.83 -23.77 -29.06
C PRO A 127 11.70 -23.43 -30.05
N ASP A 128 10.44 -23.39 -29.60
CA ASP A 128 9.30 -23.02 -30.45
C ASP A 128 9.23 -21.49 -30.63
N PRO A 129 9.38 -20.98 -31.87
CA PRO A 129 9.31 -19.54 -32.13
C PRO A 129 7.97 -18.92 -31.75
N ARG A 130 6.85 -19.65 -31.86
CA ARG A 130 5.52 -19.12 -31.53
C ARG A 130 5.40 -18.90 -30.04
N ARG A 131 5.72 -19.93 -29.25
CA ARG A 131 5.71 -19.87 -27.80
C ARG A 131 6.70 -18.84 -27.25
N SER A 132 7.90 -18.74 -27.82
CA SER A 132 8.88 -17.68 -27.49
C SER A 132 8.28 -16.28 -27.70
N ALA A 133 7.59 -16.06 -28.82
CA ALA A 133 6.96 -14.77 -29.12
C ALA A 133 5.83 -14.42 -28.14
N GLU A 134 4.99 -15.40 -27.79
CA GLU A 134 3.93 -15.23 -26.79
C GLU A 134 4.51 -14.88 -25.41
N MET A 135 5.54 -15.62 -24.97
CA MET A 135 6.23 -15.33 -23.71
C MET A 135 6.78 -13.90 -23.69
N LYS A 136 7.49 -13.48 -24.76
CA LYS A 136 8.02 -12.11 -24.87
C LYS A 136 6.91 -11.06 -24.81
N ARG A 137 5.77 -11.31 -25.47
CA ARG A 137 4.61 -10.43 -25.41
C ARG A 137 4.07 -10.31 -23.98
N MET A 138 3.91 -11.43 -23.27
CA MET A 138 3.45 -11.44 -21.88
C MET A 138 4.42 -10.70 -20.95
N ILE A 139 5.73 -10.93 -21.10
CA ILE A 139 6.77 -10.28 -20.28
C ILE A 139 6.77 -8.76 -20.49
N ASN A 140 6.54 -8.29 -21.70
CA ASN A 140 6.47 -6.87 -22.00
C ASN A 140 5.19 -6.21 -21.45
N ALA A 141 4.12 -6.98 -21.29
CA ALA A 141 2.86 -6.52 -20.70
C ALA A 141 2.88 -6.47 -19.15
N LEU A 142 3.86 -7.11 -18.50
CA LEU A 142 4.13 -6.96 -17.05
C LEU A 142 4.73 -5.59 -16.76
#